data_AF-A0A1I3ZJD1-F1
#
_entry.id   AF-A0A1I3ZJD1-F1
#
_cell.length_a   1.000
_cell.length_b   1.000
_cell.length_c   1.000
_cell.angle_alpha   90.00
_cell.angle_beta   90.00
_cell.angle_gamma   90.00
#
_symmetry.space_group_name_H-M   'P 1'
#
loop_
_entity.id
_entity.type
_entity.pdbx_description
1 polymer ?
#
loop_
_entity_poly.entity_id
_entity_poly.type
_entity_poly.pdbx_seq_one_letter_code
_entity_poly.pdbx_strand_id
1 'polypeptide(L)' 'MTPEQLQQYLYQHIPLSAAMQVSVDHVSDEKVILRAPLTPNINYHETVFGGSASTLAILSA' A
#
# COMPACT_ATOMS: atom_id res chain seq x y z
N MET A 1 11.50 11.47 -6.40
CA MET A 1 10.03 11.36 -6.32
C MET A 1 9.64 11.63 -4.87
N THR A 2 8.62 12.43 -4.59
CA THR A 2 8.12 12.62 -3.21
C THR A 2 7.19 11.47 -2.81
N PRO A 3 6.94 11.25 -1.51
CA PRO A 3 5.95 10.27 -1.06
C PRO A 3 4.58 10.44 -1.72
N GLU A 4 4.08 11.68 -1.81
CA GLU A 4 2.78 12.00 -2.41
C GLU A 4 2.75 11.70 -3.91
N GLN A 5 3.85 11.96 -4.61
CA GLN A 5 3.99 11.63 -6.03
C GLN A 5 3.94 10.12 -6.27
N LEU A 6 4.63 9.33 -5.43
CA LEU A 6 4.58 7.87 -5.53
C LEU A 6 3.18 7.35 -5.19
N GLN A 7 2.55 7.86 -4.13
CA GLN A 7 1.20 7.45 -3.76
C GLN A 7 0.20 7.71 -4.90
N GLN A 8 0.26 8.89 -5.50
CA GLN A 8 -0.61 9.24 -6.62
C GLN A 8 -0.35 8.35 -7.85
N TYR A 9 0.92 8.05 -8.13
CA TYR A 9 1.30 7.11 -9.18
C TYR A 9 0.71 5.71 -8.93
N LEU A 10 0.84 5.18 -7.71
CA LEU A 10 0.28 3.88 -7.35
C LEU A 10 -1.24 3.87 -7.52
N TYR A 11 -1.94 4.90 -7.05
CA TYR A 11 -3.40 5.00 -7.18
C TYR A 11 -3.86 5.06 -8.63
N GLN A 12 -3.13 5.76 -9.50
CA GLN A 12 -3.47 5.91 -10.92
C GLN A 12 -3.21 4.64 -11.73
N HIS A 13 -2.11 3.94 -11.44
CA HIS A 13 -1.66 2.82 -12.25
C HIS A 13 -2.04 1.45 -11.68
N ILE A 14 -2.36 1.37 -10.39
CA ILE A 14 -2.76 0.14 -9.70
C ILE A 14 -4.02 0.45 -8.86
N PRO A 15 -5.23 0.36 -9.44
CA PRO A 15 -6.47 0.75 -8.76
C PRO A 15 -6.71 0.05 -7.42
N LEU A 16 -6.20 -1.18 -7.25
CA LEU A 16 -6.27 -1.90 -5.98
C LEU A 16 -5.57 -1.15 -4.83
N SER A 17 -4.48 -0.43 -5.10
CA SER A 17 -3.78 0.35 -4.07
C SER A 17 -4.65 1.46 -3.47
N ALA A 18 -5.53 2.07 -4.28
CA ALA A 18 -6.50 3.05 -3.79
C ALA A 18 -7.62 2.38 -2.96
N ALA A 19 -8.13 1.23 -3.40
CA ALA A 19 -9.12 0.47 -2.64
C ALA A 19 -8.59 -0.01 -1.28
N MET A 20 -7.32 -0.40 -1.23
CA MET A 20 -6.60 -0.77 -0.01
C MET A 20 -6.17 0.44 0.84
N GLN A 21 -6.34 1.67 0.34
CA GLN A 21 -5.93 2.92 0.98
C GLN A 21 -4.42 2.94 1.33
N VAL A 22 -3.59 2.53 0.38
CA VAL A 22 -2.13 2.51 0.55
C VAL A 22 -1.57 3.93 0.63
N SER A 23 -0.88 4.27 1.72
CA SER A 23 -0.11 5.51 1.85
C SER A 23 1.39 5.27 1.72
N VAL A 24 2.10 6.27 1.22
CA VAL A 24 3.57 6.28 1.17
C VAL A 24 4.07 7.17 2.30
N ASP A 25 4.75 6.57 3.27
CA ASP A 25 5.28 7.28 4.43
C ASP A 25 6.72 7.75 4.19
N HIS A 26 7.48 7.00 3.39
CA HIS A 26 8.85 7.32 3.05
C HIS A 26 9.22 6.73 1.69
N VAL A 27 10.02 7.46 0.93
CA VAL A 27 10.67 6.97 -0.29
C VAL A 27 12.05 7.63 -0.42
N SER A 28 13.06 6.80 -0.64
CA SER A 28 14.43 7.16 -0.99
C SER A 28 15.00 6.11 -1.94
N ASP A 29 16.24 6.30 -2.39
CA ASP A 29 16.92 5.34 -3.25
C ASP A 29 17.23 4.00 -2.55
N GLU A 30 17.17 3.96 -1.22
CA GLU A 30 17.55 2.80 -0.39
C GLU A 30 16.34 2.14 0.29
N LYS A 31 15.23 2.86 0.42
CA LYS A 31 14.09 2.43 1.23
C LYS A 31 12.78 3.03 0.77
N VAL A 32 11.75 2.20 0.77
CA VAL A 32 10.35 2.62 0.73
C VAL A 32 9.62 2.12 1.98
N ILE A 33 8.70 2.94 2.51
CA ILE A 33 7.79 2.54 3.59
C ILE A 33 6.37 2.82 3.13
N LEU A 34 5.60 1.75 2.98
CA LEU A 34 4.18 1.81 2.67
C LEU A 34 3.35 1.44 3.90
N ARG A 35 2.15 2.01 4.00
CA ARG A 35 1.16 1.65 5.01
C ARG A 35 -0.19 1.43 4.35
N ALA A 36 -1.04 0.64 5.00
CA ALA A 36 -2.44 0.51 4.64
C ALA A 36 -3.26 0.31 5.93
N PRO A 37 -4.40 0.98 6.10
CA PRO A 37 -5.24 0.78 7.27
C PRO A 37 -5.84 -0.63 7.28
N LEU A 38 -6.11 -1.17 8.47
CA LEU A 38 -6.61 -2.53 8.62
C LEU A 38 -8.04 -2.67 8.05
N THR A 39 -8.93 -1.71 8.29
CA THR A 39 -10.38 -1.80 7.98
C THR A 39 -10.71 -2.23 6.54
N PRO A 40 -10.14 -1.65 5.46
CA PRO A 40 -10.42 -2.12 4.08
C PRO A 40 -9.66 -3.41 3.72
N ASN A 41 -8.74 -3.85 4.58
CA ASN A 41 -7.80 -4.95 4.33
C ASN A 41 -8.02 -6.14 5.26
N ILE A 42 -9.18 -6.25 5.92
CA ILE A 42 -9.48 -7.38 6.82
C ILE A 42 -9.87 -8.65 6.07
N ASN A 43 -9.60 -9.79 6.69
CA ASN A 43 -10.26 -11.06 6.39
C ASN A 43 -11.47 -11.29 7.33
N TYR A 44 -12.08 -12.47 7.24
CA TYR A 44 -13.24 -12.84 8.06
C TYR A 44 -12.95 -12.94 9.57
N HIS A 45 -11.68 -12.98 9.98
CA HIS A 45 -11.22 -12.96 11.39
C HIS A 45 -10.83 -11.56 11.86
N GLU A 46 -11.16 -10.49 11.12
CA GLU A 46 -10.81 -9.11 11.47
C GLU A 46 -9.30 -8.84 11.59
N THR A 47 -8.48 -9.70 10.97
CA THR A 47 -7.02 -9.53 10.83
C THR A 47 -6.69 -9.24 9.37
N VAL A 48 -5.43 -8.92 9.06
CA VAL A 48 -5.05 -8.61 7.67
C VAL A 48 -5.34 -9.78 6.72
N PHE A 49 -6.00 -9.50 5.61
CA PHE A 49 -6.18 -10.47 4.53
C PHE A 49 -4.84 -10.80 3.88
N GLY A 50 -4.56 -12.08 3.69
CA GLY A 50 -3.27 -12.53 3.15
C GLY A 50 -2.96 -11.95 1.78
N GLY A 51 -3.97 -11.75 0.93
CA GLY A 51 -3.83 -11.05 -0.35
C GLY A 51 -3.43 -9.59 -0.15
N SER A 52 -4.08 -8.86 0.76
CA SER A 52 -3.73 -7.47 1.10
C SER A 52 -2.29 -7.35 1.63
N ALA A 53 -1.88 -8.24 2.53
CA ALA A 53 -0.51 -8.26 3.05
C ALA A 53 0.51 -8.52 1.93
N SER A 54 0.24 -9.50 1.07
CA SER A 54 1.09 -9.84 -0.07
C SER A 54 1.17 -8.70 -1.08
N THR A 55 0.03 -8.06 -1.39
CA THR A 55 0.00 -6.90 -2.28
C THR A 55 0.82 -5.75 -1.72
N LEU A 56 0.67 -5.42 -0.43
CA LEU A 56 1.46 -4.33 0.18
C LEU A 56 2.96 -4.61 0.13
N ALA A 57 3.38 -5.87 0.38
CA ALA A 57 4.77 -6.29 0.27
C ALA A 57 5.29 -6.18 -1.17
N ILE A 58 4.51 -6.61 -2.16
CA ILE A 58 4.86 -6.52 -3.59
C ILE A 58 4.99 -5.06 -4.04
N LEU A 59 4.09 -4.18 -3.59
CA LEU A 59 4.16 -2.75 -3.91
C LEU A 59 5.40 -2.07 -3.33
N SER A 60 5.99 -2.63 -2.27
CA SER A 60 7.18 -2.10 -1.60
C SER A 60 8.51 -2.71 -2.08
N ALA A 61 8.49 -3.61 -3.05
CA ALA A 61 9.67 -4.29 -3.60
C ALA A 61 10.22 -3.56 -4.83
#